data_AF-A0A3D1IAG4-F1
#
_entry.id   AF-A0A3D1IAG4-F1
#
_cell.length_a   1.000
_cell.length_b   1.000
_cell.length_c   1.000
_cell.angle_alpha   90.00
_cell.angle_beta   90.00
_cell.angle_gamma   90.00
#
_symmetry.space_group_name_H-M   'P 1'
#
loop_
_entity.id
_entity.type
_entity.pdbx_description
1 polymer ?
#
loop_
_entity_poly.entity_id
_entity_poly.type
_entity_poly.pdbx_seq_one_letter_code
_entity_poly.pdbx_strand_id
1 'polypeptide(L)' 'TSEEECEALLRQYAERAGFEKLGPVVHPTRVALTGKTAGPGLFELMAVLGPERMAPRLRRALEIARSGS' A
#
# COMPACT_ATOMS: atom_id res chain seq x y z
N THR A 1 7.50 -6.66 -10.67
CA THR A 1 7.14 -6.82 -9.26
C THR A 1 6.01 -7.83 -9.20
N SER A 2 6.23 -9.01 -8.62
CA SER A 2 5.21 -10.07 -8.48
C SER A 2 4.29 -9.80 -7.28
N GLU A 3 3.22 -10.58 -7.13
CA GLU A 3 2.34 -10.48 -5.97
C GLU A 3 3.06 -10.90 -4.67
N GLU A 4 3.89 -11.95 -4.74
CA GLU A 4 4.70 -12.42 -3.62
C GLU A 4 5.71 -11.37 -3.16
N GLU A 5 6.35 -10.67 -4.10
CA GLU A 5 7.24 -9.55 -3.78
C GLU A 5 6.47 -8.40 -3.11
N CYS A 6 5.25 -8.10 -3.57
CA CYS A 6 4.40 -7.07 -2.97
C CYS A 6 3.95 -7.45 -1.55
N GLU A 7 3.57 -8.71 -1.32
CA GLU A 7 3.22 -9.21 0.00
C GLU A 7 4.42 -9.15 0.95
N ALA A 8 5.59 -9.61 0.51
CA ALA A 8 6.81 -9.57 1.29
C ALA A 8 7.17 -8.13 1.70
N LEU A 9 7.05 -7.17 0.77
CA LEU A 9 7.28 -5.74 1.06
C LEU A 9 6.33 -5.21 2.15
N LEU A 10 5.03 -5.50 2.03
CA LEU A 10 4.05 -5.05 3.03
C LEU A 10 4.27 -5.72 4.39
N ARG A 11 4.65 -7.01 4.40
CA ARG A 11 4.91 -7.78 5.62
C ARG A 11 6.14 -7.27 6.36
N GLN A 12 7.23 -7.04 5.63
CA GLN A 12 8.45 -6.42 6.19
C GLN A 12 8.16 -5.02 6.71
N TYR A 13 7.36 -4.23 5.99
CA TYR A 13 6.96 -2.91 6.47
C TYR A 13 6.12 -3.00 7.76
N ALA A 14 5.12 -3.89 7.80
CA ALA A 14 4.26 -4.06 8.97
C ALA A 14 5.08 -4.45 10.20
N GLU A 15 5.99 -5.40 10.06
CA GLU A 15 6.92 -5.80 11.13
C GLU A 15 7.77 -4.63 11.62
N ARG A 16 8.40 -3.90 10.69
CA ARG A 16 9.22 -2.70 11.02
C ARG A 16 8.41 -1.58 11.68
N ALA A 17 7.12 -1.50 11.38
CA ALA A 17 6.19 -0.54 11.96
C ALA A 17 5.54 -1.02 13.26
N GLY A 18 5.88 -2.23 13.74
CA GLY A 18 5.34 -2.80 14.98
C GLY A 18 3.94 -3.40 14.86
N PHE A 19 3.45 -3.66 13.65
CA PHE A 19 2.17 -4.32 13.42
C PHE A 19 2.33 -5.84 13.33
N GLU A 20 1.65 -6.57 14.21
CA GLU A 20 1.61 -8.04 14.20
C GLU A 20 0.83 -8.64 13.02
N LYS A 21 -0.05 -7.83 12.41
CA LYS A 21 -0.94 -8.23 11.31
C LYS A 21 -0.86 -7.23 10.17
N LEU A 22 -1.19 -7.68 8.96
CA LEU A 22 -1.20 -6.83 7.77
C LEU A 22 -2.42 -5.90 7.67
N GLY A 23 -3.51 -6.19 8.41
CA GLY A 23 -4.76 -5.42 8.34
C GLY A 23 -4.58 -3.90 8.45
N PRO A 24 -3.83 -3.39 9.45
CA PRO A 24 -3.52 -1.96 9.59
C PRO A 24 -2.78 -1.33 8.42
N VAL A 25 -2.10 -2.10 7.58
CA VAL A 25 -1.32 -1.61 6.42
C VAL A 25 -2.09 -1.78 5.11
N VAL A 26 -2.82 -2.88 4.97
CA VAL A 26 -3.49 -3.27 3.71
C VAL A 26 -4.55 -2.25 3.29
N HIS A 27 -5.45 -1.86 4.20
CA HIS A 27 -6.52 -0.91 3.85
C HIS A 27 -5.98 0.48 3.50
N PRO A 28 -5.09 1.10 4.31
CA PRO A 28 -4.49 2.38 3.95
C PRO A 28 -3.70 2.33 2.64
N THR A 29 -2.93 1.26 2.39
CA THR A 29 -2.19 1.10 1.13
C THR A 29 -3.12 1.03 -0.06
N ARG A 30 -4.23 0.28 0.04
CA ARG A 30 -5.24 0.22 -1.03
C ARG A 30 -5.80 1.61 -1.34
N VAL A 31 -6.21 2.35 -0.31
CA VAL A 31 -6.77 3.69 -0.49
C VAL A 31 -5.72 4.62 -1.11
N ALA A 32 -4.48 4.58 -0.62
CA ALA A 32 -3.39 5.38 -1.16
C ALA A 32 -3.11 5.07 -2.65
N LEU A 33 -3.22 3.81 -3.07
CA LEU A 33 -2.95 3.40 -4.45
C LEU A 33 -4.14 3.57 -5.39
N THR A 34 -5.37 3.60 -4.88
CA THR A 34 -6.58 3.49 -5.74
C THR A 34 -7.65 4.55 -5.49
N GLY A 35 -7.61 5.24 -4.35
CA GLY A 35 -8.70 6.09 -3.86
C GLY A 35 -9.96 5.31 -3.45
N LYS A 36 -9.91 3.97 -3.40
CA LYS A 36 -11.05 3.10 -3.09
C LYS A 36 -10.76 2.24 -1.87
N THR A 37 -11.81 1.89 -1.12
CA THR A 37 -11.72 0.99 0.05
C THR A 37 -11.89 -0.48 -0.32
N ALA A 38 -12.42 -0.79 -1.50
CA ALA A 38 -12.65 -2.15 -2.00
C ALA A 38 -12.18 -2.31 -3.45
N GLY A 39 -11.90 -3.55 -3.86
CA GLY A 39 -11.43 -3.88 -5.19
C GLY A 39 -10.76 -5.27 -5.25
N PRO A 40 -10.02 -5.58 -6.32
CA PRO A 40 -9.26 -6.83 -6.49
C PRO A 40 -8.19 -7.00 -5.41
N GLY A 41 -7.48 -8.12 -5.41
CA GLY A 41 -6.40 -8.39 -4.44
C GLY A 41 -5.43 -7.21 -4.34
N LEU A 42 -4.99 -6.83 -3.13
CA LEU A 42 -4.08 -5.69 -3.00
C LEU A 42 -2.75 -5.98 -3.72
N PHE A 43 -2.23 -7.20 -3.56
CA PHE A 43 -0.96 -7.61 -4.15
C PHE A 43 -1.04 -7.72 -5.67
N GLU A 44 -2.11 -8.33 -6.20
CA GLU A 44 -2.46 -8.29 -7.63
C GLU A 44 -2.42 -6.85 -8.17
N LEU A 45 -3.11 -5.92 -7.49
CA LEU A 45 -3.14 -4.53 -7.90
C LEU A 45 -1.76 -3.87 -7.87
N MET A 46 -0.95 -4.16 -6.85
CA MET A 46 0.42 -3.64 -6.75
C MET A 46 1.32 -4.19 -7.85
N ALA A 47 1.21 -5.48 -8.18
CA ALA A 47 1.94 -6.12 -9.26
C ALA A 47 1.60 -5.52 -10.62
N VAL A 48 0.31 -5.25 -10.89
CA VAL A 48 -0.16 -4.59 -12.12
C VAL A 48 0.30 -3.13 -12.20
N LEU A 49 0.31 -2.40 -11.09
CA LEU A 49 0.74 -0.99 -11.08
C LEU A 49 2.26 -0.86 -11.28
N GLY A 50 3.03 -1.71 -10.59
CA GLY A 50 4.47 -1.59 -10.53
C GLY A 50 4.96 -0.35 -9.76
N PRO A 51 6.26 -0.30 -9.42
CA PRO A 51 6.84 0.71 -8.54
C PRO A 51 6.70 2.14 -9.08
N GLU A 52 6.85 2.32 -10.39
CA GLU A 52 6.78 3.64 -11.05
C GLU A 52 5.43 4.33 -10.87
N ARG A 53 4.34 3.56 -10.81
CA ARG A 53 2.99 4.11 -10.57
C ARG A 53 2.65 4.16 -9.09
N MET A 54 3.14 3.22 -8.29
CA MET A 54 2.88 3.18 -6.85
C MET A 54 3.55 4.34 -6.11
N ALA A 55 4.82 4.61 -6.38
CA ALA A 55 5.60 5.61 -5.67
C ALA A 55 4.98 7.03 -5.67
N PRO A 56 4.60 7.62 -6.82
CA PRO A 56 3.95 8.94 -6.81
C PRO A 56 2.59 8.94 -6.11
N ARG A 57 1.82 7.84 -6.18
CA ARG A 57 0.53 7.72 -5.49
C ARG A 57 0.70 7.69 -3.97
N LEU A 58 1.66 6.91 -3.47
CA LEU A 58 1.98 6.86 -2.04
C LEU A 58 2.50 8.20 -1.52
N ARG A 59 3.36 8.90 -2.29
CA ARG A 59 3.81 10.26 -1.94
C ARG A 59 2.63 11.21 -1.84
N ARG A 60 1.72 11.18 -2.81
CA ARG A 60 0.51 12.02 -2.80
C ARG A 60 -0.38 11.71 -1.60
N ALA A 61 -0.57 10.44 -1.26
CA ALA A 61 -1.35 10.04 -0.09
C ALA A 61 -0.73 10.55 1.23
N LEU A 62 0.61 10.53 1.33
CA LEU A 62 1.32 11.09 2.48
C LEU A 62 1.14 12.61 2.61
N GLU A 63 1.19 13.36 1.50
CA GLU A 63 0.89 14.80 1.51
C GLU A 63 -0.53 15.07 2.03
N ILE A 64 -1.52 14.31 1.51
CA ILE A 64 -2.92 14.45 1.92
C ILE A 64 -3.07 14.17 3.42
N ALA A 65 -2.52 13.05 3.91
CA ALA A 65 -2.58 12.67 5.30
C ALA A 65 -1.96 13.72 6.24
N ARG A 66 -0.87 14.37 5.81
CA ARG A 66 -0.20 15.43 6.58
C ARG A 66 -0.96 16.76 6.54
N SER A 67 -1.63 17.07 5.43
CA SER A 67 -2.39 18.32 5.26
C SER A 67 -3.74 18.33 6.00
N GLY A 68 -4.26 17.16 6.36
CA GLY A 68 -5.50 17.01 7.12
C GLY A 68 -5.32 16.92 8.63
N SER A 69 -4.10 17.20 9.14
CA SER A 69 -3.77 17.23 10.57
C SER A 69 -3.65 18.66 11.08
#